data_AF-A0A848UV18-F1
#
_entry.id   AF-A0A848UV18-F1
#
_cell.length_a   1.000
_cell.length_b   1.000
_cell.length_c   1.000
_cell.angle_alpha   90.00
_cell.angle_beta   90.00
_cell.angle_gamma   90.00
#
_symmetry.space_group_name_H-M   'P 1'
#
loop_
_entity.id
_entity.type
_entity.pdbx_description
1 polymer ?
#
loop_
_entity_poly.entity_id
_entity_poly.type
_entity_poly.pdbx_seq_one_letter_code
_entity_poly.pdbx_strand_id
1 'polypeptide(L)'
;MSLIGVFSSIGFALLFILVYNHGNELLWDRAIVFGVALYAYIISFSPRISPKRLYQTVNATFFVFTAQVLISNTLNNFEFIYLVSLFLSIQAITISFRDTRQAFSYLAFVSVGTGVGLFGFTDTPILEALIIFSTIMISCGLLLIIVKVKAGFQRNVKIQEELLATVVSKTEDAIFLTNFEGDIDECNDRAAEMFGFGVEEMRGRNFSFLRNKDLSKEEDYLGVKQLLENKFWNSEVQLKRKDGSSFIGYVSVGWIRKFENEYLVYRVKDFTERKEFERQLIRAKEEAEEAVRAKGEFLATMSHEIRTPMNGVIGMTRLLKQTGLDGKQKEFVKTIEKSGENLLVIINDILDFSKIESGKIELDVHNFDLKELMLEVINLLAPAAEEKGLDLAFRISPHVNTQLVGDSTRIKQVMINLVNNSLKFTKTGS
;
A
#
# COMPACT_ATOMS: atom_id res chain seq x y z
N MET A 1 -24.73 24.71 0.94
CA MET A 1 -25.89 25.56 0.62
C MET A 1 -25.68 26.01 -0.82
N SER A 2 -26.36 25.35 -1.75
CA SER A 2 -25.99 25.43 -3.17
C SER A 2 -26.42 26.76 -3.77
N LEU A 3 -25.56 27.37 -4.61
CA LEU A 3 -25.87 28.51 -5.47
C LEU A 3 -27.25 28.39 -6.16
N ILE A 4 -27.72 27.16 -6.36
CA ILE A 4 -29.06 26.78 -6.83
C ILE A 4 -30.19 27.53 -6.09
N GLY A 5 -30.14 27.71 -4.76
CA GLY A 5 -31.19 28.41 -4.02
C GLY A 5 -31.27 29.90 -4.35
N VAL A 6 -30.10 30.54 -4.48
CA VAL A 6 -29.95 31.95 -4.87
C VAL A 6 -30.39 32.15 -6.32
N PHE A 7 -29.91 31.30 -7.23
CA PHE A 7 -30.30 31.35 -8.65
C PHE A 7 -31.79 31.10 -8.85
N SER A 8 -32.42 30.19 -8.10
CA SER A 8 -33.87 29.97 -8.20
C SER A 8 -34.66 31.20 -7.75
N SER A 9 -34.25 31.85 -6.67
CA SER A 9 -34.95 33.03 -6.12
C SER A 9 -34.86 34.24 -7.05
N ILE A 10 -33.70 34.44 -7.68
CA ILE A 10 -33.43 35.58 -8.56
C ILE A 10 -33.97 35.34 -9.96
N GLY A 11 -33.81 34.12 -10.49
CA GLY A 11 -34.34 33.72 -11.78
C GLY A 11 -35.87 33.87 -11.82
N PHE A 12 -36.54 33.55 -10.72
CA PHE A 12 -38.00 33.68 -10.60
C PHE A 12 -38.46 35.15 -10.59
N ALA A 13 -37.75 36.02 -9.86
CA ALA A 13 -38.03 37.45 -9.84
C ALA A 13 -37.86 38.11 -11.22
N LEU A 14 -36.84 37.72 -11.98
CA LEU A 14 -36.60 38.22 -13.34
C LEU A 14 -37.66 37.74 -14.33
N LEU A 15 -38.08 36.49 -14.24
CA LEU A 15 -39.12 35.92 -15.10
C LEU A 15 -40.48 36.58 -14.86
N PHE A 16 -40.78 36.92 -13.60
CA PHE A 16 -41.97 37.68 -13.21
C PHE A 16 -41.98 39.10 -13.78
N ILE A 17 -40.84 39.79 -13.82
CA ILE A 17 -40.71 41.14 -14.38
C ILE A 17 -40.83 41.14 -15.91
N LEU A 18 -40.25 40.15 -16.58
CA LEU A 18 -40.13 40.12 -18.04
C LEU A 18 -41.40 39.63 -18.76
N VAL A 19 -42.22 38.79 -18.13
CA VAL A 19 -43.36 38.14 -18.79
C VAL A 19 -44.64 39.00 -18.79
N TYR A 20 -44.76 40.04 -17.96
CA TYR A 20 -46.01 40.81 -17.84
C TYR A 20 -45.82 42.32 -18.04
N ASN A 21 -46.29 42.85 -19.18
CA ASN A 21 -46.07 44.25 -19.60
C ASN A 21 -47.35 45.12 -19.59
N HIS A 22 -48.40 44.70 -18.89
CA HIS A 22 -49.64 45.49 -18.76
C HIS A 22 -49.91 45.91 -17.30
N GLY A 23 -50.38 47.14 -17.15
CA GLY A 23 -50.67 47.80 -15.87
C GLY A 23 -49.56 48.76 -15.41
N ASN A 24 -49.76 50.07 -15.62
CA ASN A 24 -48.91 51.12 -15.04
C ASN A 24 -49.00 51.20 -13.50
N GLU A 25 -49.98 50.53 -12.90
CA GLU A 25 -50.31 50.65 -11.48
C GLU A 25 -49.35 49.91 -10.52
N LEU A 26 -48.42 49.08 -11.04
CA LEU A 26 -47.48 48.32 -10.20
C LEU A 26 -45.99 48.60 -10.49
N LEU A 27 -45.66 49.75 -11.09
CA LEU A 27 -44.27 50.13 -11.39
C LEU A 27 -43.39 50.22 -10.14
N TRP A 28 -43.91 50.78 -9.05
CA TRP A 28 -43.19 50.91 -7.77
C TRP A 28 -42.96 49.56 -7.11
N ASP A 29 -43.95 48.69 -7.17
CA ASP A 29 -43.90 47.34 -6.64
C ASP A 29 -42.84 46.48 -7.34
N ARG A 30 -42.76 46.57 -8.66
CA ARG A 30 -41.73 45.91 -9.46
C ARG A 30 -40.33 46.46 -9.17
N ALA A 31 -40.21 47.76 -8.94
CA ALA A 31 -38.94 48.40 -8.60
C ALA A 31 -38.42 47.94 -7.23
N ILE A 32 -39.31 47.80 -6.24
CA ILE A 32 -38.97 47.29 -4.89
C ILE A 32 -38.50 45.84 -4.98
N VAL A 33 -39.25 44.97 -5.65
CA VAL A 33 -38.88 43.56 -5.85
C VAL A 33 -37.53 43.42 -6.55
N PHE A 34 -37.32 44.17 -7.63
CA PHE A 34 -36.06 44.16 -8.36
C PHE A 34 -34.89 44.63 -7.47
N GLY A 35 -35.09 45.71 -6.70
CA GLY A 35 -34.08 46.22 -5.77
C GLY A 35 -33.68 45.21 -4.69
N VAL A 36 -34.67 44.52 -4.10
CA VAL A 36 -34.42 43.51 -3.05
C VAL A 36 -33.76 42.25 -3.64
N ALA A 37 -34.16 41.82 -4.84
CA ALA A 37 -33.54 40.68 -5.53
C ALA A 37 -32.08 40.99 -5.95
N LEU A 38 -31.83 42.21 -6.45
CA LEU A 38 -30.50 42.68 -6.81
C LEU A 38 -29.59 42.79 -5.58
N TYR A 39 -30.13 43.27 -4.45
CA TYR A 39 -29.40 43.31 -3.18
C TYR A 39 -29.00 41.90 -2.70
N ALA A 40 -29.92 40.93 -2.76
CA ALA A 40 -29.63 39.54 -2.41
C ALA A 40 -28.60 38.90 -3.36
N TYR A 41 -28.66 39.20 -4.66
CA TYR A 41 -27.66 38.77 -5.65
C TYR A 41 -26.26 39.28 -5.32
N ILE A 42 -26.12 40.59 -5.06
CA ILE A 42 -24.84 41.22 -4.73
C ILE A 42 -24.26 40.63 -3.44
N ILE A 43 -25.10 40.38 -2.44
CA ILE A 43 -24.71 39.75 -1.17
C ILE A 43 -24.22 38.31 -1.37
N SER A 44 -24.80 37.56 -2.30
CA SER A 44 -24.45 36.15 -2.54
C SER A 44 -23.02 35.94 -3.07
N PHE A 45 -22.44 36.96 -3.71
CA PHE A 45 -21.06 36.95 -4.20
C PHE A 45 -20.05 37.55 -3.22
N SER A 46 -20.49 38.02 -2.04
CA SER A 46 -19.58 38.60 -1.06
C SER A 46 -18.86 37.51 -0.25
N PRO A 47 -17.51 37.41 -0.31
CA PRO A 47 -16.75 36.37 0.37
C PRO A 47 -16.70 36.55 1.91
N ARG A 48 -17.20 37.66 2.45
CA ARG A 48 -17.14 38.00 3.89
C ARG A 48 -18.41 37.64 4.67
N ILE A 49 -19.43 37.05 4.04
CA ILE A 49 -20.74 36.84 4.66
C ILE A 49 -20.88 35.41 5.17
N SER A 50 -21.17 35.26 6.46
CA SER A 50 -21.41 33.94 7.06
C SER A 50 -22.61 33.25 6.39
N PRO A 51 -22.59 31.91 6.19
CA PRO A 51 -23.69 31.16 5.59
C PRO A 51 -25.05 31.39 6.28
N LYS A 52 -25.03 31.66 7.59
CA LYS A 52 -26.23 31.97 8.39
C LYS A 52 -26.88 33.30 8.00
N ARG A 53 -26.09 34.34 7.74
CA ARG A 53 -26.60 35.66 7.31
C ARG A 53 -27.13 35.62 5.89
N LEU A 54 -26.41 34.93 4.98
CA LEU A 54 -26.89 34.73 3.61
C LEU A 54 -28.25 34.02 3.58
N TYR A 55 -28.43 33.00 4.40
CA TYR A 55 -29.71 32.32 4.59
C TYR A 55 -30.83 33.25 5.06
N GLN A 56 -30.55 34.08 6.08
CA GLN A 56 -31.54 35.03 6.61
C GLN A 56 -31.95 36.07 5.57
N THR A 57 -30.99 36.60 4.80
CA THR A 57 -31.27 37.56 3.73
C THR A 57 -32.13 36.95 2.63
N VAL A 58 -31.79 35.76 2.15
CA VAL A 58 -32.57 35.05 1.11
C VAL A 58 -34.00 34.78 1.60
N ASN A 59 -34.16 34.31 2.84
CA ASN A 59 -35.49 34.10 3.41
C ASN A 59 -36.27 35.42 3.55
N ALA A 60 -35.64 36.51 3.97
CA ALA A 60 -36.29 37.81 4.10
C ALA A 60 -36.75 38.37 2.75
N THR A 61 -35.88 38.36 1.74
CA THR A 61 -36.20 38.74 0.35
C THR A 61 -37.39 37.96 -0.19
N PHE A 62 -37.39 36.67 0.10
CA PHE A 62 -38.44 35.76 -0.31
C PHE A 62 -39.80 36.08 0.38
N PHE A 63 -39.80 36.36 1.69
CA PHE A 63 -41.03 36.70 2.43
C PHE A 63 -41.64 38.01 1.94
N VAL A 64 -40.81 39.01 1.63
CA VAL A 64 -41.24 40.27 1.02
C VAL A 64 -41.91 40.02 -0.32
N PHE A 65 -41.32 39.17 -1.17
CA PHE A 65 -41.89 38.80 -2.46
C PHE A 65 -43.24 38.07 -2.32
N THR A 66 -43.34 37.14 -1.35
CA THR A 66 -44.57 36.40 -1.07
C THR A 66 -45.69 37.32 -0.59
N ALA A 67 -45.38 38.26 0.32
CA ALA A 67 -46.34 39.24 0.80
C ALA A 67 -46.83 40.16 -0.33
N GLN A 68 -45.94 40.57 -1.22
CA GLN A 68 -46.25 41.40 -2.38
C GLN A 68 -47.19 40.69 -3.36
N VAL A 69 -46.90 39.44 -3.71
CA VAL A 69 -47.77 38.61 -4.57
C VAL A 69 -49.15 38.44 -3.93
N LEU A 70 -49.22 38.26 -2.60
CA LEU A 70 -50.48 38.15 -1.88
C LEU A 70 -51.30 39.43 -1.99
N ILE A 71 -50.67 40.59 -1.74
CA ILE A 71 -51.30 41.93 -1.80
C ILE A 71 -51.79 42.23 -3.22
N SER A 72 -50.95 42.02 -4.24
CA SER A 72 -51.31 42.24 -5.64
C SER A 72 -52.45 41.32 -6.11
N ASN A 73 -52.52 40.09 -5.59
CA ASN A 73 -53.61 39.16 -5.91
C ASN A 73 -54.95 39.62 -5.29
N THR A 74 -54.94 40.08 -4.04
CA THR A 74 -56.15 40.64 -3.40
C THR A 74 -56.69 41.90 -4.07
N LEU A 75 -55.83 42.69 -4.73
CA LEU A 75 -56.24 43.96 -5.33
C LEU A 75 -56.72 43.83 -6.79
N ASN A 76 -56.24 42.84 -7.55
CA ASN A 76 -56.37 42.85 -9.02
C ASN A 76 -57.20 41.69 -9.63
N ASN A 77 -57.99 40.95 -8.85
CA ASN A 77 -58.81 39.83 -9.33
C ASN A 77 -58.05 38.77 -10.14
N PHE A 78 -57.51 37.77 -9.42
CA PHE A 78 -57.08 36.43 -9.87
C PHE A 78 -56.71 36.23 -11.36
N GLU A 79 -55.46 36.56 -11.71
CA GLU A 79 -54.81 35.88 -12.84
C GLU A 79 -54.06 34.63 -12.34
N PHE A 80 -54.33 33.48 -12.99
CA PHE A 80 -53.76 32.15 -12.70
C PHE A 80 -52.25 32.13 -12.47
N ILE A 81 -51.52 33.05 -13.10
CA ILE A 81 -50.06 33.19 -13.00
C ILE A 81 -49.59 33.61 -11.59
N TYR A 82 -50.38 34.40 -10.86
CA TYR A 82 -50.05 34.81 -9.49
C TYR A 82 -50.19 33.66 -8.50
N LEU A 83 -51.13 32.74 -8.74
CA LEU A 83 -51.27 31.51 -7.96
C LEU A 83 -50.05 30.59 -8.16
N VAL A 84 -49.62 30.41 -9.41
CA VAL A 84 -48.43 29.62 -9.75
C VAL A 84 -47.16 30.23 -9.15
N SER A 85 -47.04 31.56 -9.21
CA SER A 85 -45.94 32.30 -8.58
C SER A 85 -45.91 32.13 -7.06
N LEU A 86 -47.06 32.23 -6.40
CA LEU A 86 -47.21 31.99 -4.97
C LEU A 86 -46.76 30.56 -4.62
N PHE A 87 -47.25 29.55 -5.34
CA PHE A 87 -46.89 28.14 -5.10
C PHE A 87 -45.41 27.84 -5.28
N LEU A 88 -44.79 28.34 -6.34
CA LEU A 88 -43.35 28.16 -6.59
C LEU A 88 -42.51 28.87 -5.53
N SER A 89 -43.02 29.99 -5.03
CA SER A 89 -42.43 30.66 -3.90
C SER A 89 -42.45 29.73 -2.67
N ILE A 90 -43.63 29.29 -2.24
CA ILE A 90 -43.84 28.44 -1.05
C ILE A 90 -42.93 27.19 -1.08
N GLN A 91 -42.74 26.61 -2.27
CA GLN A 91 -41.87 25.47 -2.49
C GLN A 91 -40.39 25.80 -2.23
N ALA A 92 -39.91 26.98 -2.65
CA ALA A 92 -38.54 27.41 -2.41
C ALA A 92 -38.22 27.61 -0.92
N ILE A 93 -39.16 28.17 -0.13
CA ILE A 93 -39.01 28.24 1.34
C ILE A 93 -38.88 26.86 1.96
N THR A 94 -39.70 25.92 1.51
CA THR A 94 -39.79 24.60 2.14
C THR A 94 -38.46 23.85 2.04
N ILE A 95 -37.78 23.96 0.90
CA ILE A 95 -36.45 23.40 0.64
C ILE A 95 -35.37 24.08 1.50
N SER A 96 -35.60 25.34 1.88
CA SER A 96 -34.70 26.15 2.72
C SER A 96 -34.69 25.70 4.20
N PHE A 97 -35.70 24.98 4.67
CA PHE A 97 -35.77 24.58 6.09
C PHE A 97 -34.83 23.42 6.44
N ARG A 98 -34.10 23.57 7.55
CA ARG A 98 -33.24 22.49 8.12
C ARG A 98 -34.05 21.36 8.75
N ASP A 99 -35.21 21.67 9.32
CA ASP A 99 -36.06 20.73 10.04
C ASP A 99 -37.29 20.31 9.20
N THR A 100 -37.48 19.01 9.07
CA THR A 100 -38.61 18.39 8.35
C THR A 100 -39.96 18.69 9.00
N ARG A 101 -40.04 18.89 10.32
CA ARG A 101 -41.31 19.25 10.99
C ARG A 101 -41.75 20.67 10.66
N GLN A 102 -40.80 21.60 10.54
CA GLN A 102 -41.05 22.99 10.18
C GLN A 102 -41.49 23.10 8.72
N ALA A 103 -40.79 22.39 7.82
CA ALA A 103 -41.18 22.27 6.42
C ALA A 103 -42.60 21.71 6.25
N PHE A 104 -42.95 20.68 7.02
CA PHE A 104 -44.30 20.09 7.00
C PHE A 104 -45.38 21.06 7.50
N SER A 105 -45.16 21.70 8.64
CA SER A 105 -46.12 22.62 9.24
C SER A 105 -46.37 23.83 8.34
N TYR A 106 -45.31 24.33 7.69
CA TYR A 106 -45.39 25.42 6.73
C TYR A 106 -46.17 25.01 5.47
N LEU A 107 -45.85 23.87 4.86
CA LEU A 107 -46.61 23.37 3.70
C LEU A 107 -48.08 23.16 4.04
N ALA A 108 -48.40 22.55 5.19
CA ALA A 108 -49.78 22.32 5.61
C ALA A 108 -50.54 23.64 5.81
N PHE A 109 -49.95 24.61 6.51
CA PHE A 109 -50.54 25.93 6.73
C PHE A 109 -50.85 26.63 5.40
N VAL A 110 -49.90 26.57 4.47
CA VAL A 110 -50.03 27.24 3.19
C VAL A 110 -51.02 26.54 2.26
N SER A 111 -50.98 25.21 2.15
CA SER A 111 -51.97 24.44 1.37
C SER A 111 -53.40 24.69 1.86
N VAL A 112 -53.60 24.75 3.18
CA VAL A 112 -54.90 25.11 3.78
C VAL A 112 -55.25 26.56 3.49
N GLY A 113 -54.32 27.50 3.67
CA GLY A 113 -54.53 28.92 3.42
C GLY A 113 -54.87 29.24 1.96
N THR A 114 -54.21 28.58 1.00
CA THR A 114 -54.51 28.76 -0.43
C THR A 114 -55.84 28.12 -0.82
N GLY A 115 -56.19 26.98 -0.23
CA GLY A 115 -57.52 26.38 -0.43
C GLY A 115 -58.66 27.26 0.10
N VAL A 116 -58.48 27.89 1.26
CA VAL A 116 -59.45 28.85 1.83
C VAL A 116 -59.51 30.14 1.01
N GLY A 117 -58.37 30.64 0.51
CA GLY A 117 -58.32 31.86 -0.31
C GLY A 117 -58.99 31.69 -1.67
N LEU A 118 -58.93 30.50 -2.28
CA LEU A 118 -59.59 30.20 -3.55
C LEU A 118 -61.12 30.10 -3.42
N PHE A 119 -61.61 29.68 -2.25
CA PHE A 119 -63.05 29.54 -1.91
C PHE A 119 -63.86 30.86 -2.04
N GLY A 120 -63.18 32.01 -2.11
CA GLY A 120 -63.82 33.33 -2.20
C GLY A 120 -63.96 33.89 -3.61
N PHE A 121 -63.43 33.23 -4.66
CA PHE A 121 -63.20 33.88 -5.95
C PHE A 121 -63.64 33.09 -7.20
N THR A 122 -64.28 31.91 -7.06
CA THR A 122 -64.74 31.11 -8.21
C THR A 122 -66.18 30.61 -8.06
N ASP A 123 -67.02 30.81 -9.09
CA ASP A 123 -68.45 30.42 -9.07
C ASP A 123 -68.72 28.93 -9.42
N THR A 124 -67.67 28.08 -9.54
CA THR A 124 -67.80 26.68 -9.98
C THR A 124 -67.14 25.67 -9.01
N PRO A 125 -67.93 24.90 -8.24
CA PRO A 125 -67.41 24.09 -7.11
C PRO A 125 -66.56 22.88 -7.55
N ILE A 126 -66.68 22.42 -8.79
CA ILE A 126 -65.94 21.25 -9.30
C ILE A 126 -64.50 21.62 -9.65
N LEU A 127 -64.28 22.80 -10.24
CA LEU A 127 -62.94 23.25 -10.63
C LEU A 127 -62.08 23.56 -9.40
N GLU A 128 -62.68 24.13 -8.36
CA GLU A 128 -62.05 24.36 -7.05
C GLU A 128 -61.55 23.06 -6.41
N ALA A 129 -62.42 22.04 -6.34
CA ALA A 129 -62.08 20.76 -5.74
C ALA A 129 -60.92 20.07 -6.48
N LEU A 130 -60.90 20.15 -7.82
CA LEU A 130 -59.82 19.57 -8.63
C LEU A 130 -58.48 20.29 -8.43
N ILE A 131 -58.49 21.63 -8.36
CA ILE A 131 -57.28 22.41 -8.13
C ILE A 131 -56.71 22.11 -6.74
N ILE A 132 -57.53 22.18 -5.69
CA ILE A 132 -57.11 21.90 -4.31
C ILE A 132 -56.55 20.47 -4.20
N PHE A 133 -57.24 19.49 -4.78
CA PHE A 133 -56.79 18.11 -4.77
C PHE A 133 -55.45 17.93 -5.48
N SER A 134 -55.29 18.53 -6.68
CA SER A 134 -54.05 18.45 -7.44
C SER A 134 -52.86 19.09 -6.70
N THR A 135 -53.09 20.23 -6.04
CA THR A 135 -52.07 20.92 -5.23
C THR A 135 -51.64 20.07 -4.04
N ILE A 136 -52.59 19.50 -3.30
CA ILE A 136 -52.28 18.63 -2.16
C ILE A 136 -51.48 17.41 -2.63
N MET A 137 -51.90 16.77 -3.73
CA MET A 137 -51.22 15.60 -4.28
C MET A 137 -49.79 15.89 -4.73
N ILE A 138 -49.58 17.03 -5.42
CA ILE A 138 -48.25 17.47 -5.87
C ILE A 138 -47.36 17.80 -4.65
N SER A 139 -47.88 18.55 -3.67
CA SER A 139 -47.14 18.89 -2.45
C SER A 139 -46.77 17.66 -1.62
N CYS A 140 -47.68 16.69 -1.47
CA CYS A 140 -47.38 15.43 -0.80
C CYS A 140 -46.33 14.61 -1.55
N GLY A 141 -46.42 14.54 -2.89
CA GLY A 141 -45.44 13.83 -3.72
C GLY A 141 -44.02 14.41 -3.60
N LEU A 142 -43.89 15.74 -3.66
CA LEU A 142 -42.61 16.45 -3.49
C LEU A 142 -42.03 16.27 -2.08
N LEU A 143 -42.87 16.32 -1.03
CA LEU A 143 -42.44 16.07 0.34
C LEU A 143 -41.84 14.67 0.50
N LEU A 144 -42.48 13.65 -0.08
CA LEU A 144 -41.98 12.28 -0.04
C LEU A 144 -40.62 12.13 -0.72
N ILE A 145 -40.41 12.83 -1.85
CA ILE A 145 -39.12 12.86 -2.55
C ILE A 145 -38.04 13.50 -1.67
N ILE A 146 -38.32 14.67 -1.07
CA ILE A 146 -37.37 15.38 -0.20
C ILE A 146 -36.96 14.52 1.01
N VAL A 147 -37.94 13.89 1.67
CA VAL A 147 -37.69 13.01 2.82
C VAL A 147 -36.82 11.83 2.42
N LYS A 148 -37.12 11.17 1.29
CA LYS A 148 -36.31 10.05 0.78
C LYS A 148 -34.87 10.46 0.45
N VAL A 149 -34.69 11.60 -0.24
CA VAL A 149 -33.36 12.10 -0.61
C VAL A 149 -32.55 12.46 0.64
N LYS A 150 -33.15 13.15 1.61
CA LYS A 150 -32.49 13.52 2.86
C LYS A 150 -32.09 12.30 3.69
N ALA A 151 -33.00 11.32 3.83
CA ALA A 151 -32.72 10.08 4.52
C ALA A 151 -31.60 9.28 3.84
N GLY A 152 -31.59 9.23 2.50
CA GLY A 152 -30.52 8.59 1.73
C GLY A 152 -29.17 9.27 1.95
N PHE A 153 -29.11 10.60 1.91
CA PHE A 153 -27.88 11.34 2.16
C PHE A 153 -27.33 11.13 3.57
N GLN A 154 -28.18 11.23 4.60
CA GLN A 154 -27.78 10.97 5.99
C GLN A 154 -27.27 9.54 6.19
N ARG A 155 -27.93 8.56 5.57
CA ARG A 155 -27.49 7.17 5.62
C ARG A 155 -26.12 6.97 4.99
N ASN A 156 -25.86 7.58 3.83
CA ASN A 156 -24.56 7.46 3.14
C ASN A 156 -23.43 8.09 3.95
N VAL A 157 -23.65 9.27 4.55
CA VAL A 157 -22.66 9.91 5.42
C VAL A 157 -22.35 9.01 6.62
N LYS A 158 -23.38 8.49 7.29
CA LYS A 158 -23.21 7.58 8.43
C LYS A 158 -22.45 6.31 8.07
N ILE A 159 -22.77 5.69 6.93
CA ILE A 159 -22.05 4.50 6.43
C ILE A 159 -20.57 4.83 6.15
N GLN A 160 -20.27 5.99 5.58
CA GLN A 160 -18.89 6.39 5.33
C GLN A 160 -18.11 6.63 6.63
N GLU A 161 -18.72 7.27 7.63
CA GLU A 161 -18.13 7.47 8.95
C GLU A 161 -17.86 6.14 9.66
N GLU A 162 -18.84 5.23 9.68
CA GLU A 162 -18.70 3.89 10.27
C GLU A 162 -17.64 3.04 9.56
N LEU A 163 -17.56 3.12 8.22
CA LEU A 163 -16.55 2.42 7.43
C LEU A 163 -15.15 2.93 7.76
N LEU A 164 -14.95 4.25 7.79
CA LEU A 164 -13.64 4.85 8.13
C LEU A 164 -13.22 4.49 9.56
N ALA A 165 -14.13 4.57 10.53
CA ALA A 165 -13.87 4.17 11.91
C ALA A 165 -13.48 2.69 12.00
N THR A 166 -14.18 1.81 11.27
CA THR A 166 -13.88 0.37 11.22
C THR A 166 -12.53 0.08 10.56
N VAL A 167 -12.18 0.79 9.48
CA VAL A 167 -10.88 0.61 8.80
C VAL A 167 -9.74 0.98 9.75
N VAL A 168 -9.87 2.11 10.46
CA VAL A 168 -8.88 2.58 11.45
C VAL A 168 -8.80 1.66 12.67
N SER A 169 -9.92 1.08 13.11
CA SER A 169 -9.93 0.16 14.25
C SER A 169 -9.36 -1.22 13.90
N LYS A 170 -9.51 -1.66 12.64
CA LYS A 170 -8.99 -2.95 12.16
C LYS A 170 -7.52 -2.92 11.76
N THR A 171 -6.85 -1.77 11.77
CA THR A 171 -5.41 -1.74 11.53
C THR A 171 -4.66 -2.37 12.70
N GLU A 172 -3.66 -3.19 12.43
CA GLU A 172 -2.78 -3.76 13.46
C GLU A 172 -1.86 -2.71 14.10
N ASP A 173 -1.77 -1.53 13.48
CA ASP A 173 -0.97 -0.42 13.94
C ASP A 173 -1.74 0.44 14.95
N ALA A 174 -1.01 0.95 15.94
CA ALA A 174 -1.51 1.97 16.83
C ALA A 174 -1.46 3.33 16.12
N ILE A 175 -2.60 4.03 16.11
CA ILE A 175 -2.74 5.34 15.45
C ILE A 175 -3.11 6.37 16.50
N PHE A 176 -2.40 7.50 16.48
CA PHE A 176 -2.65 8.66 17.33
C PHE A 176 -2.79 9.90 16.47
N LEU A 177 -3.75 10.74 16.82
CA LEU A 177 -3.91 12.09 16.32
C LEU A 177 -3.45 13.05 17.40
N THR A 178 -2.49 13.92 17.09
CA THR A 178 -1.97 14.91 18.03
C THR A 178 -2.05 16.33 17.47
N ASN A 179 -1.98 17.32 18.37
CA ASN A 179 -1.62 18.68 17.98
C ASN A 179 -0.14 18.74 17.53
N PHE A 180 0.33 19.92 17.12
CA PHE A 180 1.75 20.10 16.73
C PHE A 180 2.75 20.02 17.87
N GLU A 181 2.31 20.24 19.11
CA GLU A 181 3.17 20.09 20.30
C GLU A 181 3.36 18.61 20.65
N GLY A 182 2.53 17.72 20.09
CA GLY A 182 2.58 16.27 20.30
C GLY A 182 1.56 15.75 21.31
N ASP A 183 0.63 16.58 21.78
CA ASP A 183 -0.42 16.17 22.71
C ASP A 183 -1.51 15.40 22.00
N ILE A 184 -1.85 14.23 22.55
CA ILE A 184 -2.79 13.28 21.95
C ILE A 184 -4.21 13.80 22.11
N ASP A 185 -4.89 14.02 20.99
CA ASP A 185 -6.32 14.35 20.93
C ASP A 185 -7.16 13.07 20.89
N GLU A 186 -6.79 12.15 19.98
CA GLU A 186 -7.51 10.90 19.73
C GLU A 186 -6.53 9.75 19.44
N CYS A 187 -6.94 8.52 19.72
CA CYS A 187 -6.22 7.30 19.31
C CYS A 187 -7.19 6.15 19.04
N ASN A 188 -6.76 5.15 18.27
CA ASN A 188 -7.56 3.96 18.01
C ASN A 188 -7.45 2.92 19.14
N ASP A 189 -8.38 1.96 19.18
CA ASP A 189 -8.38 0.89 20.20
C ASP A 189 -7.07 0.10 20.21
N ARG A 190 -6.46 -0.06 19.03
CA ARG A 190 -5.18 -0.76 18.90
C ARG A 190 -4.04 -0.07 19.65
N ALA A 191 -4.05 1.26 19.74
CA ALA A 191 -3.11 1.99 20.58
C ALA A 191 -3.29 1.68 22.07
N ALA A 192 -4.53 1.60 22.55
CA ALA A 192 -4.81 1.25 23.93
C ALA A 192 -4.34 -0.18 24.26
N GLU A 193 -4.62 -1.15 23.38
CA GLU A 193 -4.14 -2.53 23.52
C GLU A 193 -2.61 -2.63 23.47
N MET A 194 -1.98 -1.97 22.50
CA MET A 194 -0.53 -2.02 22.30
C MET A 194 0.21 -1.42 23.50
N PHE A 195 -0.21 -0.28 24.01
CA PHE A 195 0.53 0.36 25.11
C PHE A 195 0.00 -0.02 26.51
N GLY A 196 -1.17 -0.66 26.60
CA GLY A 196 -1.80 -1.06 27.86
C GLY A 196 -2.42 0.09 28.65
N PHE A 197 -2.55 1.28 28.04
CA PHE A 197 -3.22 2.45 28.64
C PHE A 197 -4.65 2.56 28.13
N GLY A 198 -5.55 3.08 28.97
CA GLY A 198 -6.90 3.43 28.50
C GLY A 198 -6.85 4.66 27.57
N VAL A 199 -7.76 4.74 26.61
CA VAL A 199 -7.84 5.88 25.65
C VAL A 199 -7.90 7.23 26.39
N GLU A 200 -8.73 7.33 27.43
CA GLU A 200 -8.87 8.54 28.26
C GLU A 200 -7.62 8.85 29.11
N GLU A 201 -6.80 7.84 29.45
CA GLU A 201 -5.55 8.06 30.18
C GLU A 201 -4.48 8.70 29.29
N MET A 202 -4.54 8.43 27.99
CA MET A 202 -3.59 8.95 26.99
C MET A 202 -3.98 10.32 26.48
N ARG A 203 -5.28 10.65 26.48
CA ARG A 203 -5.80 11.91 25.98
C ARG A 203 -5.22 13.10 26.74
N GLY A 204 -4.76 14.10 25.99
CA GLY A 204 -4.12 15.32 26.52
C GLY A 204 -2.69 15.13 27.01
N ARG A 205 -2.12 13.91 26.95
CA ARG A 205 -0.69 13.70 27.24
C ARG A 205 0.14 13.82 25.97
N ASN A 206 1.37 14.28 26.13
CA ASN A 206 2.32 14.40 25.04
C ASN A 206 2.89 13.04 24.63
N PHE A 207 2.84 12.67 23.34
CA PHE A 207 3.29 11.37 22.81
C PHE A 207 4.68 10.92 23.29
N SER A 208 5.57 11.86 23.62
CA SER A 208 6.88 11.58 24.25
C SER A 208 6.78 10.69 25.49
N PHE A 209 5.67 10.72 26.23
CA PHE A 209 5.47 9.89 27.43
C PHE A 209 5.51 8.38 27.14
N LEU A 210 5.24 7.96 25.90
CA LEU A 210 5.31 6.56 25.45
C LEU A 210 6.73 6.12 25.07
N ARG A 211 7.69 7.05 25.02
CA ARG A 211 9.09 6.74 24.72
C ARG A 211 9.79 6.21 25.97
N ASN A 212 10.71 5.27 25.75
CA ASN A 212 11.57 4.76 26.81
C ASN A 212 12.63 5.79 27.22
N LYS A 213 13.10 6.59 26.27
CA LYS A 213 14.07 7.66 26.45
C LYS A 213 13.57 8.92 25.72
N ASP A 214 13.72 10.07 26.36
CA ASP A 214 13.48 11.36 25.73
C ASP A 214 14.49 11.59 24.60
N LEU A 215 14.03 12.28 23.56
CA LEU A 215 14.92 12.70 22.48
C LEU A 215 15.88 13.78 22.99
N SER A 216 17.12 13.74 22.51
CA SER A 216 18.00 14.90 22.62
C SER A 216 17.45 16.07 21.79
N LYS A 217 17.87 17.29 22.14
CA LYS A 217 17.47 18.50 21.40
C LYS A 217 17.84 18.45 19.91
N GLU A 218 18.93 17.76 19.58
CA GLU A 218 19.39 17.59 18.20
C GLU A 218 18.50 16.60 17.42
N GLU A 219 18.15 15.48 18.02
CA GLU A 219 17.24 14.49 17.42
C GLU A 219 15.84 15.07 17.20
N ASP A 220 15.34 15.83 18.18
CA ASP A 220 14.04 16.50 18.08
C ASP A 220 14.04 17.56 16.98
N TYR A 221 15.07 18.41 16.93
CA TYR A 221 15.22 19.41 15.88
C TYR A 221 15.30 18.78 14.48
N LEU A 222 16.09 17.70 14.33
CA LEU A 222 16.21 17.00 13.05
C LEU A 222 14.89 16.35 12.62
N GLY A 223 14.17 15.73 13.56
CA GLY A 223 12.86 15.14 13.31
C GLY A 223 11.82 16.18 12.88
N VAL A 224 11.75 17.32 13.58
CA VAL A 224 10.86 18.44 13.24
C VAL A 224 11.22 19.01 11.87
N LYS A 225 12.52 19.21 11.58
CA LYS A 225 12.97 19.71 10.28
C LYS A 225 12.54 18.77 9.14
N GLN A 226 12.77 17.47 9.28
CA GLN A 226 12.38 16.47 8.27
C GLN A 226 10.85 16.42 8.08
N LEU A 227 10.09 16.53 9.16
CA LEU A 227 8.64 16.57 9.10
C LEU A 227 8.13 17.82 8.38
N LEU A 228 8.73 18.99 8.61
CA LEU A 228 8.35 20.24 7.94
C LEU A 228 8.74 20.24 6.46
N GLU A 229 9.89 19.68 6.10
CA GLU A 229 10.38 19.61 4.72
C GLU A 229 9.60 18.57 3.89
N ASN A 230 9.40 17.37 4.44
CA ASN A 230 8.85 16.23 3.69
C ASN A 230 7.38 15.93 4.00
N LYS A 231 6.76 16.64 4.96
CA LYS A 231 5.43 16.34 5.54
C LYS A 231 5.31 14.93 6.11
N PHE A 232 6.44 14.27 6.33
CA PHE A 232 6.53 12.89 6.74
C PHE A 232 7.87 12.61 7.44
N TRP A 233 7.82 11.84 8.52
CA TRP A 233 9.00 11.37 9.24
C TRP A 233 8.78 9.92 9.68
N ASN A 234 9.85 9.13 9.76
CA ASN A 234 9.79 7.81 10.36
C ASN A 234 11.10 7.43 11.06
N SER A 235 11.02 6.59 12.10
CA SER A 235 12.19 6.03 12.77
C SER A 235 11.83 4.82 13.62
N GLU A 236 12.82 3.97 13.89
CA GLU A 236 12.74 2.94 14.92
C GLU A 236 13.00 3.58 16.30
N VAL A 237 12.05 3.43 17.21
CA VAL A 237 12.09 4.05 18.54
C VAL A 237 11.80 3.00 19.60
N GLN A 238 12.54 3.03 20.70
CA GLN A 238 12.21 2.20 21.86
C GLN A 238 11.07 2.84 22.65
N LEU A 239 9.95 2.13 22.71
CA LEU A 239 8.72 2.57 23.36
C LEU A 239 8.46 1.71 24.60
N LYS A 240 7.71 2.26 25.55
CA LYS A 240 7.37 1.59 26.82
C LYS A 240 5.86 1.43 26.96
N ARG A 241 5.44 0.29 27.52
CA ARG A 241 4.05 0.00 27.86
C ARG A 241 3.77 0.38 29.32
N LYS A 242 2.50 0.38 29.71
CA LYS A 242 2.06 0.66 31.08
C LYS A 242 2.64 -0.29 32.12
N ASP A 243 2.87 -1.55 31.75
CA ASP A 243 3.47 -2.59 32.61
C ASP A 243 4.99 -2.41 32.82
N GLY A 244 5.62 -1.44 32.15
CA GLY A 244 7.06 -1.19 32.21
C GLY A 244 7.89 -1.98 31.19
N SER A 245 7.28 -2.88 30.43
CA SER A 245 7.95 -3.57 29.32
C SER A 245 8.26 -2.58 28.19
N SER A 246 9.37 -2.83 27.48
CA SER A 246 9.76 -2.01 26.34
C SER A 246 9.78 -2.82 25.05
N PHE A 247 9.42 -2.19 23.94
CA PHE A 247 9.46 -2.80 22.62
C PHE A 247 10.02 -1.82 21.59
N ILE A 248 10.49 -2.36 20.47
CA ILE A 248 10.95 -1.53 19.34
C ILE A 248 9.72 -1.24 18.47
N GLY A 249 9.32 0.03 18.45
CA GLY A 249 8.24 0.51 17.59
C GLY A 249 8.80 1.23 16.38
N TYR A 250 8.29 0.90 15.19
CA TYR A 250 8.49 1.72 14.01
C TYR A 250 7.43 2.83 14.01
N VAL A 251 7.88 4.06 14.28
CA VAL A 251 7.03 5.24 14.39
C VAL A 251 7.09 6.00 13.07
N SER A 252 5.92 6.34 12.54
CA SER A 252 5.78 7.18 11.35
C SER A 252 4.84 8.34 11.67
N VAL A 253 5.24 9.55 11.32
CA VAL A 253 4.50 10.78 11.58
C VAL A 253 4.15 11.43 10.25
N GLY A 254 2.86 11.61 10.01
CA GLY A 254 2.34 12.34 8.84
C GLY A 254 1.65 13.64 9.27
N TRP A 255 1.83 14.69 8.47
CA TRP A 255 1.14 15.97 8.70
C TRP A 255 -0.13 16.06 7.86
N ILE A 256 -1.27 16.25 8.52
CA ILE A 256 -2.57 16.45 7.88
C ILE A 256 -3.19 17.80 8.26
N ARG A 257 -4.04 18.33 7.37
CA ARG A 257 -4.85 19.54 7.62
C ARG A 257 -6.32 19.17 7.62
N LYS A 258 -7.02 19.48 8.73
CA LYS A 258 -8.46 19.26 8.88
C LYS A 258 -9.12 20.62 9.14
N PHE A 259 -9.79 21.15 8.12
CA PHE A 259 -10.32 22.53 8.09
C PHE A 259 -9.22 23.60 8.25
N GLU A 260 -9.29 24.42 9.30
CA GLU A 260 -8.30 25.46 9.63
C GLU A 260 -7.21 24.98 10.60
N ASN A 261 -7.37 23.80 11.19
CA ASN A 261 -6.42 23.23 12.14
C ASN A 261 -5.52 22.19 11.46
N GLU A 262 -4.30 22.12 11.95
CA GLU A 262 -3.27 21.21 11.47
C GLU A 262 -2.96 20.20 12.58
N TYR A 263 -2.80 18.94 12.17
CA TYR A 263 -2.64 17.81 13.07
C TYR A 263 -1.50 16.91 12.60
N LEU A 264 -0.91 16.19 13.56
CA LEU A 264 0.05 15.14 13.29
C LEU A 264 -0.61 13.78 13.52
N VAL A 265 -0.36 12.85 12.59
CA VAL A 265 -0.82 11.47 12.68
C VAL A 265 0.40 10.60 12.96
N TYR A 266 0.47 10.05 14.16
CA TYR A 266 1.47 9.07 14.55
C TYR A 266 0.92 7.68 14.28
N ARG A 267 1.66 6.88 13.52
CA ARG A 267 1.43 5.46 13.31
C ARG A 267 2.58 4.70 13.95
N VAL A 268 2.26 3.76 14.82
CA VAL A 268 3.23 2.90 15.50
C VAL A 268 2.97 1.45 15.16
N LYS A 269 4.00 0.79 14.66
CA LYS A 269 4.01 -0.66 14.41
C LYS A 269 5.00 -1.35 15.32
N ASP A 270 4.58 -2.42 16.00
CA ASP A 270 5.47 -3.24 16.82
C ASP A 270 6.40 -4.07 15.93
N PHE A 271 7.72 -3.88 16.08
CA PHE A 271 8.75 -4.55 15.30
C PHE A 271 9.44 -5.70 16.06
N THR A 272 8.98 -6.02 17.27
CA THR A 272 9.64 -7.01 18.14
C THR A 272 9.77 -8.37 17.49
N GLU A 273 8.66 -8.94 16.98
CA GLU A 273 8.66 -10.25 16.32
C GLU A 273 9.53 -10.25 15.06
N ARG A 274 9.45 -9.18 14.26
CA ARG A 274 10.24 -9.04 13.04
C ARG A 274 11.74 -9.01 13.32
N LYS A 275 12.17 -8.25 14.33
CA LYS A 275 13.58 -8.18 14.74
C LYS A 275 14.06 -9.50 15.33
N GLU A 276 13.20 -10.20 16.08
CA GLU A 276 13.55 -11.51 16.61
C GLU A 276 13.76 -12.53 15.49
N PHE A 277 12.87 -12.55 14.50
CA PHE A 277 13.03 -13.39 13.31
C PHE A 277 14.31 -13.05 12.52
N GLU A 278 14.59 -11.75 12.33
CA GLU A 278 15.82 -11.29 11.67
C GLU A 278 17.08 -11.73 12.41
N ARG A 279 17.10 -11.62 13.75
CA ARG A 279 18.21 -12.11 14.58
C ARG A 279 18.39 -13.63 14.50
N GLN A 280 17.29 -14.39 14.53
CA GLN A 280 17.35 -15.84 14.40
C GLN A 280 17.88 -16.26 13.02
N LEU A 281 17.47 -15.56 11.97
CA LEU A 281 17.95 -15.80 10.62
C LEU A 281 19.46 -15.51 10.49
N ILE A 282 19.94 -14.40 11.07
CA ILE A 282 21.37 -14.06 11.08
C ILE A 282 22.17 -15.14 11.81
N ARG A 283 21.73 -15.55 13.01
CA ARG A 283 22.41 -16.61 13.77
C ARG A 283 22.45 -17.94 13.02
N ALA A 284 21.33 -18.37 12.44
CA ALA A 284 21.27 -19.61 11.67
C ALA A 284 22.20 -19.56 10.44
N LYS A 285 22.32 -18.40 9.80
CA LYS A 285 23.26 -18.19 8.70
C LYS A 285 24.71 -18.29 9.17
N GLU A 286 25.06 -17.62 10.27
CA GLU A 286 26.42 -17.67 10.84
C GLU A 286 26.83 -19.09 11.25
N GLU A 287 25.93 -19.82 11.91
CA GLU A 287 26.15 -21.23 12.28
C GLU A 287 26.36 -22.13 11.06
N ALA A 288 25.57 -21.93 9.99
CA ALA A 288 25.72 -22.67 8.75
C ALA A 288 27.06 -22.37 8.06
N GLU A 289 27.48 -21.10 8.01
CA GLU A 289 28.76 -20.68 7.42
C GLU A 289 29.96 -21.23 8.21
N GLU A 290 29.88 -21.24 9.53
CA GLU A 290 30.90 -21.83 10.40
C GLU A 290 31.01 -23.34 10.19
N ALA A 291 29.89 -24.06 10.13
CA ALA A 291 29.87 -25.49 9.87
C ALA A 291 30.50 -25.85 8.51
N VAL A 292 30.21 -25.07 7.47
CA VAL A 292 30.83 -25.26 6.13
C VAL A 292 32.34 -25.05 6.19
N ARG A 293 32.81 -24.03 6.92
CA ARG A 293 34.24 -23.73 7.07
C ARG A 293 34.96 -24.84 7.83
N ALA A 294 34.42 -25.28 8.96
CA ALA A 294 34.97 -26.36 9.77
C ALA A 294 35.03 -27.67 8.99
N LYS A 295 33.99 -28.00 8.20
CA LYS A 295 33.98 -29.15 7.29
C LYS A 295 35.15 -29.09 6.30
N GLY A 296 35.39 -27.92 5.69
CA GLY A 296 36.48 -27.73 4.73
C GLY A 296 37.88 -27.88 5.35
N GLU A 297 38.10 -27.28 6.53
CA GLU A 297 39.37 -27.39 7.26
C GLU A 297 39.65 -28.82 7.73
N PHE A 298 38.62 -29.52 8.19
CA PHE A 298 38.71 -30.93 8.57
C PHE A 298 39.12 -31.78 7.37
N LEU A 299 38.46 -31.63 6.21
CA LEU A 299 38.80 -32.39 5.01
C LEU A 299 40.22 -32.10 4.52
N ALA A 300 40.64 -30.84 4.51
CA ALA A 300 42.00 -30.43 4.16
C ALA A 300 43.05 -31.10 5.05
N THR A 301 42.85 -31.06 6.35
CA THR A 301 43.76 -31.66 7.34
C THR A 301 43.82 -33.18 7.18
N MET A 302 42.66 -33.84 7.10
CA MET A 302 42.59 -35.30 6.94
C MET A 302 43.23 -35.77 5.63
N SER A 303 43.14 -35.00 4.55
CA SER A 303 43.83 -35.36 3.32
C SER A 303 45.35 -35.37 3.47
N HIS A 304 45.93 -34.37 4.16
CA HIS A 304 47.36 -34.35 4.43
C HIS A 304 47.80 -35.52 5.32
N GLU A 305 47.01 -35.81 6.37
CA GLU A 305 47.26 -36.92 7.31
C GLU A 305 47.12 -38.30 6.67
N ILE A 306 46.28 -38.46 5.64
CA ILE A 306 46.18 -39.73 4.90
C ILE A 306 47.23 -39.81 3.78
N ARG A 307 47.53 -38.69 3.09
CA ARG A 307 48.49 -38.67 1.97
C ARG A 307 49.88 -39.12 2.39
N THR A 308 50.34 -38.66 3.55
CA THR A 308 51.69 -38.93 4.05
C THR A 308 51.96 -40.43 4.28
N PRO A 309 51.17 -41.17 5.08
CA PRO A 309 51.37 -42.60 5.26
C PRO A 309 51.15 -43.38 3.96
N MET A 310 50.21 -42.96 3.10
CA MET A 310 49.97 -43.62 1.82
C MET A 310 51.13 -43.52 0.85
N ASN A 311 51.76 -42.35 0.75
CA ASN A 311 52.99 -42.19 -0.03
C ASN A 311 54.13 -43.04 0.53
N GLY A 312 54.19 -43.22 1.86
CA GLY A 312 55.13 -44.15 2.50
C GLY A 312 54.88 -45.61 2.11
N VAL A 313 53.62 -46.07 2.15
CA VAL A 313 53.23 -47.42 1.72
C VAL A 313 53.56 -47.65 0.24
N ILE A 314 53.18 -46.71 -0.64
CA ILE A 314 53.49 -46.78 -2.07
C ILE A 314 55.02 -46.80 -2.29
N GLY A 315 55.76 -45.93 -1.62
CA GLY A 315 57.23 -45.90 -1.66
C GLY A 315 57.84 -47.26 -1.27
N MET A 316 57.35 -47.86 -0.18
CA MET A 316 57.82 -49.17 0.27
C MET A 316 57.48 -50.28 -0.72
N THR A 317 56.30 -50.26 -1.32
CA THR A 317 55.94 -51.21 -2.39
C THR A 317 56.85 -51.10 -3.61
N ARG A 318 57.24 -49.88 -4.00
CA ARG A 318 58.17 -49.64 -5.11
C ARG A 318 59.57 -50.16 -4.80
N LEU A 319 60.06 -50.00 -3.56
CA LEU A 319 61.32 -50.58 -3.11
C LEU A 319 61.27 -52.12 -3.09
N LEU A 320 60.18 -52.71 -2.59
CA LEU A 320 59.99 -54.16 -2.59
C LEU A 320 60.01 -54.74 -4.01
N LYS A 321 59.45 -54.06 -5.02
CA LYS A 321 59.52 -54.49 -6.42
C LYS A 321 60.93 -54.58 -6.97
N GLN A 322 61.90 -53.86 -6.40
CA GLN A 322 63.31 -53.92 -6.78
C GLN A 322 64.06 -55.10 -6.12
N THR A 323 63.40 -55.84 -5.24
CA THR A 323 63.96 -57.03 -4.58
C THR A 323 63.59 -58.33 -5.33
N GLY A 324 64.16 -59.46 -4.91
CA GLY A 324 63.86 -60.78 -5.47
C GLY A 324 62.50 -61.33 -5.02
N LEU A 325 61.40 -60.76 -5.53
CA LEU A 325 60.04 -61.23 -5.25
C LEU A 325 59.66 -62.42 -6.14
N ASP A 326 58.96 -63.40 -5.55
CA ASP A 326 58.29 -64.46 -6.31
C ASP A 326 57.03 -63.95 -7.07
N GLY A 327 56.45 -64.81 -7.91
CA GLY A 327 55.31 -64.43 -8.75
C GLY A 327 54.07 -63.96 -7.96
N LYS A 328 53.75 -64.61 -6.83
CA LYS A 328 52.60 -64.23 -6.00
C LYS A 328 52.87 -62.95 -5.22
N GLN A 329 54.08 -62.79 -4.70
CA GLN A 329 54.51 -61.58 -4.01
C GLN A 329 54.46 -60.36 -4.93
N LYS A 330 54.87 -60.49 -6.19
CA LYS A 330 54.74 -59.40 -7.19
C LYS A 330 53.29 -58.98 -7.41
N GLU A 331 52.37 -59.93 -7.45
CA GLU A 331 50.93 -59.65 -7.62
C GLU A 331 50.33 -58.94 -6.39
N PHE A 332 50.71 -59.36 -5.17
CA PHE A 332 50.31 -58.68 -3.94
C PHE A 332 50.83 -57.23 -3.88
N VAL A 333 52.11 -57.03 -4.19
CA VAL A 333 52.71 -55.68 -4.18
C VAL A 333 52.06 -54.79 -5.24
N LYS A 334 51.78 -55.30 -6.44
CA LYS A 334 51.03 -54.57 -7.49
C LYS A 334 49.63 -54.18 -7.02
N THR A 335 48.95 -55.06 -6.29
CA THR A 335 47.60 -54.81 -5.76
C THR A 335 47.61 -53.73 -4.67
N ILE A 336 48.59 -53.77 -3.76
CA ILE A 336 48.74 -52.75 -2.71
C ILE A 336 49.05 -51.38 -3.34
N GLU A 337 49.99 -51.32 -4.29
CA GLU A 337 50.36 -50.08 -4.99
C GLU A 337 49.13 -49.47 -5.70
N LYS A 338 48.42 -50.26 -6.50
CA LYS A 338 47.21 -49.81 -7.21
C LYS A 338 46.10 -49.35 -6.26
N SER A 339 45.92 -50.03 -5.12
CA SER A 339 44.93 -49.65 -4.11
C SER A 339 45.30 -48.33 -3.44
N GLY A 340 46.59 -48.10 -3.18
CA GLY A 340 47.07 -46.86 -2.59
C GLY A 340 46.96 -45.67 -3.53
N GLU A 341 47.31 -45.85 -4.80
CA GLU A 341 47.13 -44.82 -5.83
C GLU A 341 45.66 -44.44 -6.00
N ASN A 342 44.75 -45.43 -6.03
CA ASN A 342 43.31 -45.18 -6.09
C ASN A 342 42.79 -44.41 -4.87
N LEU A 343 43.28 -44.72 -3.66
CA LEU A 343 42.87 -44.01 -2.45
C LEU A 343 43.29 -42.53 -2.50
N LEU A 344 44.50 -42.24 -2.99
CA LEU A 344 44.96 -40.87 -3.17
C LEU A 344 44.12 -40.08 -4.17
N VAL A 345 43.68 -40.72 -5.26
CA VAL A 345 42.74 -40.11 -6.22
C VAL A 345 41.42 -39.75 -5.54
N ILE A 346 40.79 -40.70 -4.83
CA ILE A 346 39.51 -40.47 -4.13
C ILE A 346 39.62 -39.32 -3.12
N ILE A 347 40.71 -39.26 -2.37
CA ILE A 347 40.91 -38.20 -1.37
C ILE A 347 41.08 -36.84 -2.04
N ASN A 348 41.85 -36.76 -3.14
CA ASN A 348 41.99 -35.52 -3.89
C ASN A 348 40.65 -35.06 -4.48
N ASP A 349 39.83 -35.99 -5.00
CA ASP A 349 38.50 -35.66 -5.52
C ASP A 349 37.57 -35.12 -4.42
N ILE A 350 37.61 -35.69 -3.21
CA ILE A 350 36.84 -35.19 -2.05
C ILE A 350 37.30 -33.78 -1.65
N LEU A 351 38.60 -33.51 -1.64
CA LEU A 351 39.13 -32.18 -1.38
C LEU A 351 38.69 -31.16 -2.41
N ASP A 352 38.80 -31.50 -3.70
CA ASP A 352 38.42 -30.61 -4.78
C ASP A 352 36.92 -30.30 -4.72
N PHE A 353 36.08 -31.31 -4.43
CA PHE A 353 34.66 -31.11 -4.17
C PHE A 353 34.41 -30.13 -3.02
N SER A 354 35.13 -30.28 -1.89
CA SER A 354 35.01 -29.36 -0.75
C SER A 354 35.45 -27.93 -1.07
N LYS A 355 36.46 -27.74 -1.93
CA LYS A 355 36.88 -26.42 -2.40
C LYS A 355 35.82 -25.78 -3.29
N ILE A 356 35.14 -26.57 -4.12
CA ILE A 356 34.03 -26.12 -4.97
C ILE A 356 32.83 -25.70 -4.11
N GLU A 357 32.39 -26.52 -3.15
CA GLU A 357 31.27 -26.18 -2.26
C GLU A 357 31.51 -24.89 -1.47
N SER A 358 32.76 -24.62 -1.09
CA SER A 358 33.14 -23.42 -0.33
C SER A 358 33.47 -22.20 -1.21
N GLY A 359 33.37 -22.30 -2.53
CA GLY A 359 33.70 -21.21 -3.46
C GLY A 359 35.18 -20.83 -3.49
N LYS A 360 36.07 -21.64 -2.93
CA LYS A 360 37.53 -21.40 -2.84
C LYS A 360 38.33 -21.99 -4.01
N ILE A 361 37.64 -22.43 -5.06
CA ILE A 361 38.32 -22.96 -6.25
C ILE A 361 38.89 -21.79 -7.08
N GLU A 362 40.21 -21.70 -7.14
CA GLU A 362 40.90 -20.81 -8.05
C GLU A 362 41.24 -21.59 -9.33
N LEU A 363 40.91 -21.02 -10.49
CA LEU A 363 41.27 -21.57 -11.78
C LEU A 363 42.62 -21.00 -12.20
N ASP A 364 43.56 -21.86 -12.58
CA ASP A 364 44.85 -21.43 -13.12
C ASP A 364 44.71 -21.15 -14.63
N VAL A 365 44.26 -19.95 -14.96
CA VAL A 365 43.90 -19.56 -16.33
C VAL A 365 45.13 -19.17 -17.13
N HIS A 366 45.47 -19.97 -18.15
CA HIS A 366 46.58 -19.70 -19.06
C HIS A 366 46.23 -20.11 -20.51
N ASN A 367 47.06 -19.68 -21.46
CA ASN A 367 46.93 -20.12 -22.86
C ASN A 367 47.42 -21.56 -22.98
N PHE A 368 46.65 -22.41 -23.66
CA PHE A 368 47.02 -23.79 -23.94
C PHE A 368 46.49 -24.25 -25.31
N ASP A 369 47.13 -25.28 -25.88
CA ASP A 369 46.65 -25.94 -27.09
C ASP A 369 45.80 -27.18 -26.76
N LEU A 370 44.52 -27.15 -27.14
CA LEU A 370 43.56 -28.24 -26.93
C LEU A 370 43.99 -29.54 -27.62
N LYS A 371 44.64 -29.47 -28.79
CA LYS A 371 45.10 -30.64 -29.52
C LYS A 371 46.23 -31.34 -28.78
N GLU A 372 47.18 -30.58 -28.23
CA GLU A 372 48.24 -31.13 -27.37
C GLU A 372 47.66 -31.77 -26.10
N LEU A 373 46.73 -31.08 -25.44
CA LEU A 373 46.03 -31.64 -24.28
C LEU A 373 45.33 -32.96 -24.60
N MET A 374 44.59 -33.03 -25.71
CA MET A 374 43.91 -34.26 -26.13
C MET A 374 44.88 -35.38 -26.50
N LEU A 375 46.00 -35.06 -27.16
CA LEU A 375 47.07 -36.01 -27.44
C LEU A 375 47.62 -36.63 -26.15
N GLU A 376 47.85 -35.81 -25.11
CA GLU A 376 48.31 -36.31 -23.81
C GLU A 376 47.28 -37.23 -23.14
N VAL A 377 45.99 -36.90 -23.21
CA VAL A 377 44.91 -37.75 -22.65
C VAL A 377 44.86 -39.10 -23.34
N ILE A 378 44.93 -39.13 -24.67
CA ILE A 378 44.85 -40.36 -25.46
C ILE A 378 46.10 -41.22 -25.24
N ASN A 379 47.30 -40.63 -25.27
CA ASN A 379 48.55 -41.34 -25.00
C ASN A 379 48.57 -41.97 -23.60
N LEU A 380 47.99 -41.29 -22.61
CA LEU A 380 47.89 -41.81 -21.24
C LEU A 380 46.97 -43.05 -21.15
N LEU A 381 45.87 -43.07 -21.91
CA LEU A 381 44.82 -44.08 -21.80
C LEU A 381 44.92 -45.19 -22.86
N ALA A 382 45.75 -45.02 -23.89
CA ALA A 382 45.96 -46.01 -24.95
C ALA A 382 46.35 -47.40 -24.42
N PRO A 383 47.26 -47.57 -23.43
CA PRO A 383 47.59 -48.89 -22.91
C PRO A 383 46.39 -49.62 -22.27
N ALA A 384 45.51 -48.87 -21.59
CA ALA A 384 44.31 -49.42 -20.96
C ALA A 384 43.23 -49.81 -21.98
N ALA A 385 43.15 -49.08 -23.10
CA ALA A 385 42.30 -49.44 -24.23
C ALA A 385 42.82 -50.70 -24.95
N GLU A 386 44.13 -50.78 -25.18
CA GLU A 386 44.78 -51.92 -25.82
C GLU A 386 44.64 -53.22 -24.99
N GLU A 387 44.80 -53.13 -23.66
CA GLU A 387 44.56 -54.27 -22.75
C GLU A 387 43.12 -54.80 -22.84
N LYS A 388 42.15 -53.94 -23.22
CA LYS A 388 40.75 -54.31 -23.48
C LYS A 388 40.45 -54.66 -24.94
N GLY A 389 41.40 -54.52 -25.86
CA GLY A 389 41.18 -54.70 -27.30
C GLY A 389 40.23 -53.65 -27.91
N LEU A 390 40.24 -52.42 -27.37
CA LEU A 390 39.45 -51.29 -27.87
C LEU A 390 40.33 -50.34 -28.70
N ASP A 391 39.79 -49.80 -29.78
CA ASP A 391 40.46 -48.79 -30.60
C ASP A 391 40.19 -47.38 -30.07
N LEU A 392 41.23 -46.68 -29.60
CA LEU A 392 41.10 -45.34 -29.00
C LEU A 392 41.66 -44.26 -29.94
N ALA A 393 40.76 -43.46 -30.51
CA ALA A 393 41.12 -42.36 -31.40
C ALA A 393 40.38 -41.06 -31.04
N PHE A 394 40.98 -39.91 -31.37
CA PHE A 394 40.32 -38.60 -31.27
C PHE A 394 40.41 -37.84 -32.59
N ARG A 395 39.39 -37.04 -32.90
CA ARG A 395 39.36 -36.16 -34.07
C ARG A 395 38.86 -34.78 -33.66
N ILE A 396 39.67 -33.76 -33.92
CA ILE A 396 39.28 -32.36 -33.78
C ILE A 396 38.94 -31.82 -35.17
N SER A 397 37.80 -31.13 -35.30
CA SER A 397 37.39 -30.51 -36.55
C SER A 397 38.38 -29.39 -36.94
N PRO A 398 38.78 -29.26 -38.22
CA PRO A 398 39.65 -28.18 -38.69
C PRO A 398 39.08 -26.77 -38.46
N HIS A 399 37.76 -26.65 -38.22
CA HIS A 399 37.10 -25.38 -37.95
C HIS A 399 37.15 -24.96 -36.47
N VAL A 400 37.71 -25.79 -35.58
CA VAL A 400 37.85 -25.50 -34.15
C VAL A 400 39.21 -24.86 -33.90
N ASN A 401 39.20 -23.67 -33.29
CA ASN A 401 40.42 -23.06 -32.78
C ASN A 401 40.93 -23.87 -31.58
N THR A 402 42.16 -24.38 -31.66
CA THR A 402 42.77 -25.18 -30.59
C THR A 402 43.49 -24.34 -29.53
N GLN A 403 43.80 -23.08 -29.84
CA GLN A 403 44.43 -22.17 -28.88
C GLN A 403 43.36 -21.55 -27.98
N LEU A 404 43.29 -22.03 -26.73
CA LEU A 404 42.27 -21.68 -25.75
C LEU A 404 42.89 -21.04 -24.51
N VAL A 405 42.05 -20.33 -23.75
CA VAL A 405 42.41 -19.72 -22.47
C VAL A 405 41.61 -20.40 -21.37
N GLY A 406 42.28 -20.99 -20.39
CA GLY A 406 41.62 -21.72 -19.30
C GLY A 406 42.59 -22.52 -18.44
N ASP A 407 42.03 -23.31 -17.52
CA ASP A 407 42.78 -24.24 -16.68
C ASP A 407 42.92 -25.60 -17.40
N SER A 408 44.05 -25.75 -18.11
CA SER A 408 44.35 -26.94 -18.89
C SER A 408 44.40 -28.21 -18.02
N THR A 409 44.85 -28.11 -16.77
CA THR A 409 44.94 -29.23 -15.83
C THR A 409 43.57 -29.78 -15.49
N ARG A 410 42.60 -28.90 -15.19
CA ARG A 410 41.23 -29.31 -14.89
C ARG A 410 40.50 -29.84 -16.11
N ILE A 411 40.68 -29.24 -17.28
CA ILE A 411 40.11 -29.74 -18.54
C ILE A 411 40.65 -31.14 -18.84
N LYS A 412 41.96 -31.36 -18.67
CA LYS A 412 42.60 -32.67 -18.82
C LYS A 412 41.99 -33.69 -17.87
N GLN A 413 41.76 -33.35 -16.61
CA GLN A 413 41.10 -34.22 -15.63
C GLN A 413 39.67 -34.60 -16.05
N VAL A 414 38.89 -33.63 -16.55
CA VAL A 414 37.55 -33.90 -17.10
C VAL A 414 37.63 -34.91 -18.25
N MET A 415 38.54 -34.69 -19.20
CA MET A 415 38.70 -35.58 -20.35
C MET A 415 39.17 -36.98 -19.93
N ILE A 416 40.12 -37.09 -18.99
CA ILE A 416 40.56 -38.39 -18.44
C ILE A 416 39.37 -39.13 -17.82
N ASN A 417 38.56 -38.47 -17.00
CA ASN A 417 37.41 -39.09 -16.34
C ASN A 417 36.34 -39.57 -17.34
N LEU A 418 36.06 -38.78 -18.37
CA LEU A 418 35.11 -39.15 -19.42
C LEU A 418 35.62 -40.33 -20.24
N VAL A 419 36.87 -40.30 -20.69
CA VAL A 419 37.45 -41.38 -21.50
C VAL A 419 37.61 -42.65 -20.66
N ASN A 420 38.03 -42.57 -19.40
CA ASN A 420 38.08 -43.73 -18.49
C ASN A 420 36.70 -44.35 -18.30
N ASN A 421 35.65 -43.54 -18.15
CA ASN A 421 34.28 -44.05 -18.09
C ASN A 421 33.89 -44.74 -19.40
N SER A 422 34.19 -44.14 -20.56
CA SER A 422 33.93 -44.78 -21.86
C SER A 422 34.65 -46.14 -21.98
N LEU A 423 35.95 -46.19 -21.69
CA LEU A 423 36.71 -47.44 -21.70
C LEU A 423 36.17 -48.46 -20.70
N LYS A 424 35.71 -48.03 -19.53
CA LYS A 424 35.12 -48.90 -18.51
C LYS A 424 33.83 -49.57 -19.02
N PHE A 425 32.97 -48.83 -19.71
CA PHE A 425 31.64 -49.28 -20.11
C PHE A 425 31.56 -49.85 -21.54
N THR A 426 32.57 -49.63 -22.39
CA THR A 426 32.67 -50.26 -23.72
C THR A 426 33.33 -51.63 -23.61
N LYS A 427 32.70 -52.65 -24.22
CA LYS A 427 33.17 -54.04 -24.19
C LYS A 427 33.95 -54.46 -25.44
N THR A 428 33.57 -53.92 -26.61
CA THR A 428 34.15 -54.25 -27.93
C THR A 428 33.97 -53.05 -28.86
N GLY A 429 34.90 -52.84 -29.80
CA GLY A 429 34.82 -51.78 -30.81
C GLY A 429 35.84 -50.66 -30.56
N SER A 430 35.43 -49.43 -30.84
CA SER A 430 36.23 -48.20 -30.69
C SER A 430 35.63 -47.27 -29.64
#